data_AF-A0A3L7NPP7-F1
#
_entry.id   AF-A0A3L7NPP7-F1
#
_cell.length_a   1.000
_cell.length_b   1.000
_cell.length_c   1.000
_cell.angle_alpha   90.00
_cell.angle_beta   90.00
_cell.angle_gamma   90.00
#
_symmetry.space_group_name_H-M   'P 1'
#
loop_
_entity.id
_entity.type
_entity.pdbx_description
1 polymer ?
#
loop_
_entity_poly.entity_id
_entity_poly.type
_entity_poly.pdbx_seq_one_letter_code
_entity_poly.pdbx_strand_id
1 'polypeptide(L)'
;MDQNPYSTGDQQSVGNVGLLGPKFDGSIRVMQIISVALMMGVLSFLLVVLVLTQGEVLGLKKPDIISLLAAGFGLVMFVNHLIIPGVIAKQQLKKTAENGLGGTDEESQSFKVAGIYQTQLIVALAMLEAAAFFNLVAMLVEKNGLNLIVVVVFLSLMLMKFPTRTKVSWWVQDRLTELNK
;
A
#
# COMPACT_ATOMS: atom_id res chain seq x y z
N MET A 1 -40.37 -23.21 33.56
CA MET A 1 -39.94 -23.13 32.14
C MET A 1 -39.28 -21.78 32.00
N ASP A 2 -37.98 -21.74 32.29
CA ASP A 2 -37.21 -20.50 32.40
C ASP A 2 -36.71 -20.11 31.01
N GLN A 3 -37.33 -19.09 30.43
CA GLN A 3 -36.80 -18.43 29.24
C GLN A 3 -35.64 -17.55 29.68
N ASN A 4 -34.43 -18.00 29.38
CA ASN A 4 -33.21 -17.23 29.59
C ASN A 4 -33.15 -16.05 28.59
N PRO A 5 -33.23 -14.78 29.04
CA PRO A 5 -33.21 -13.61 28.17
C PRO A 5 -31.79 -13.28 27.64
N TYR A 6 -30.77 -14.04 28.03
CA TYR A 6 -29.39 -13.90 27.55
C TYR A 6 -29.01 -14.94 26.49
N SER A 7 -29.98 -15.58 25.84
CA SER A 7 -29.70 -16.34 24.61
C SER A 7 -29.20 -15.35 23.56
N THR A 8 -27.90 -15.34 23.37
CA THR A 8 -27.11 -14.54 22.42
C THR A 8 -27.65 -14.69 20.99
N GLY A 9 -28.67 -13.92 20.65
CA GLY A 9 -28.92 -13.51 19.28
C GLY A 9 -27.80 -12.58 18.83
N ASP A 10 -27.35 -12.75 17.60
CA ASP A 10 -26.34 -11.92 16.91
C ASP A 10 -24.85 -12.32 17.04
N GLN A 11 -24.55 -13.62 17.13
CA GLN A 11 -23.26 -14.13 16.64
C GLN A 11 -23.18 -14.26 15.10
N GLN A 12 -24.14 -13.72 14.34
CA GLN A 12 -24.16 -13.78 12.87
C GLN A 12 -23.60 -12.54 12.14
N SER A 13 -23.05 -11.55 12.84
CA SER A 13 -22.49 -10.33 12.19
C SER A 13 -20.96 -10.22 12.30
N VAL A 14 -20.25 -11.26 12.74
CA VAL A 14 -18.80 -11.33 12.46
C VAL A 14 -18.67 -11.81 11.02
N GLY A 15 -18.76 -10.84 10.11
CA GLY A 15 -18.85 -11.02 8.67
C GLY A 15 -17.92 -12.11 8.17
N ASN A 16 -18.45 -12.96 7.30
CA ASN A 16 -17.73 -14.06 6.68
C ASN A 16 -16.51 -13.55 5.90
N VAL A 17 -15.39 -13.31 6.58
CA VAL A 17 -14.07 -13.04 5.97
C VAL A 17 -13.65 -14.23 5.10
N GLY A 18 -14.29 -15.39 5.27
CA GLY A 18 -14.14 -16.59 4.46
C GLY A 18 -14.93 -16.62 3.13
N LEU A 19 -15.91 -15.75 2.90
CA LEU A 19 -16.87 -15.87 1.77
C LEU A 19 -16.71 -14.83 0.65
N LEU A 20 -15.64 -14.04 0.65
CA LEU A 20 -15.28 -13.26 -0.53
C LEU A 20 -14.67 -14.25 -1.54
N GLY A 21 -15.45 -14.62 -2.56
CA GLY A 21 -15.21 -15.77 -3.44
C GLY A 21 -13.83 -15.84 -4.13
N PRO A 22 -13.56 -16.89 -4.93
CA PRO A 22 -12.24 -17.17 -5.49
C PRO A 22 -11.67 -16.03 -6.35
N LYS A 23 -12.52 -15.19 -6.96
CA LYS A 23 -12.08 -14.00 -7.71
C LYS A 23 -11.43 -12.95 -6.82
N PHE A 24 -11.92 -12.79 -5.59
CA PHE A 24 -11.39 -11.85 -4.62
C PHE A 24 -9.99 -12.28 -4.13
N ASP A 25 -9.83 -13.57 -3.82
CA ASP A 25 -8.52 -14.12 -3.46
C ASP A 25 -7.50 -13.96 -4.61
N GLY A 26 -7.95 -14.14 -5.86
CA GLY A 26 -7.15 -13.84 -7.05
C GLY A 26 -6.69 -12.39 -7.11
N SER A 27 -7.58 -11.42 -6.85
CA SER A 27 -7.25 -10.00 -6.82
C SER A 27 -6.20 -9.67 -5.75
N ILE A 28 -6.32 -10.24 -4.54
CA ILE A 28 -5.31 -10.04 -3.48
C ILE A 28 -3.95 -10.58 -3.90
N ARG A 29 -3.87 -11.76 -4.53
CA ARG A 29 -2.60 -12.30 -5.03
C ARG A 29 -1.95 -11.36 -6.04
N VAL A 30 -2.74 -10.75 -6.94
CA VAL A 30 -2.23 -9.75 -7.88
C VAL A 30 -1.68 -8.52 -7.13
N MET A 31 -2.38 -8.01 -6.12
CA MET A 31 -1.89 -6.90 -5.30
C MET A 31 -0.56 -7.25 -4.61
N GLN A 32 -0.43 -8.47 -4.10
CA GLN A 32 0.79 -8.96 -3.45
C GLN A 32 1.95 -9.06 -4.44
N ILE A 33 1.72 -9.63 -5.63
CA ILE A 33 2.73 -9.73 -6.70
C ILE A 33 3.23 -8.33 -7.08
N ILE A 34 2.32 -7.37 -7.30
CA ILE A 34 2.71 -6.00 -7.63
C ILE A 34 3.52 -5.39 -6.50
N SER A 35 3.08 -5.54 -5.24
CA SER A 35 3.79 -4.98 -4.09
C SER A 35 5.20 -5.52 -3.96
N VAL A 36 5.38 -6.84 -4.12
CA VAL A 36 6.69 -7.48 -4.13
C VAL A 36 7.54 -7.00 -5.30
N ALA A 37 6.96 -6.89 -6.50
CA ALA A 37 7.69 -6.44 -7.69
C ALA A 37 8.26 -5.02 -7.51
N LEU A 38 7.49 -4.07 -6.96
CA LEU A 38 7.97 -2.71 -6.68
C LEU A 38 9.09 -2.70 -5.63
N MET A 39 8.94 -3.46 -4.54
CA MET A 39 10.01 -3.58 -3.53
C MET A 39 11.28 -4.22 -4.08
N MET A 40 11.14 -5.25 -4.92
CA MET A 40 12.26 -5.92 -5.60
C MET A 40 12.98 -4.97 -6.56
N GLY A 41 12.25 -4.07 -7.24
CA GLY A 41 12.84 -2.99 -8.03
C GLY A 41 13.83 -2.16 -7.20
N VAL A 42 13.38 -1.65 -6.05
CA VAL A 42 14.24 -0.87 -5.12
C VAL A 42 15.42 -1.70 -4.62
N LEU A 43 15.21 -2.95 -4.21
CA LEU A 43 16.27 -3.83 -3.69
C LEU A 43 17.32 -4.18 -4.76
N SER A 44 16.89 -4.48 -5.98
CA SER A 44 17.79 -4.76 -7.09
C SER A 44 18.64 -3.54 -7.45
N PHE A 45 18.05 -2.34 -7.44
CA PHE A 45 18.82 -1.12 -7.67
C PHE A 45 19.77 -0.80 -6.52
N LEU A 46 19.36 -1.03 -5.26
CA LEU A 46 20.25 -0.94 -4.10
C LEU A 46 21.46 -1.88 -4.27
N LEU A 47 21.25 -3.12 -4.70
CA LEU A 47 22.35 -4.05 -4.98
C LEU A 47 23.31 -3.50 -6.03
N VAL A 48 22.79 -2.93 -7.13
CA VAL A 48 23.61 -2.28 -8.16
C VAL A 48 24.43 -1.12 -7.57
N VAL A 49 23.81 -0.26 -6.76
CA VAL A 49 24.49 0.85 -6.10
C VAL A 49 25.61 0.36 -5.18
N LEU A 50 25.37 -0.68 -4.39
CA LEU A 50 26.40 -1.27 -3.49
C LEU A 50 27.58 -1.83 -4.27
N VAL A 51 27.33 -2.52 -5.39
CA VAL A 51 28.39 -3.08 -6.26
C VAL A 51 29.21 -1.97 -6.91
N LEU A 52 28.55 -0.96 -7.49
CA LEU A 52 29.25 0.13 -8.19
C LEU A 52 30.04 1.04 -7.24
N THR A 53 29.55 1.23 -6.02
CA THR A 53 30.24 2.05 -5.01
C THR A 53 31.26 1.27 -4.18
N GLN A 54 31.43 -0.03 -4.44
CA GLN A 54 32.33 -0.92 -3.69
C GLN A 54 32.10 -0.87 -2.16
N GLY A 55 30.87 -0.58 -1.74
CA GLY A 55 30.52 -0.45 -0.31
C GLY A 55 31.00 0.83 0.39
N GLU A 56 31.62 1.80 -0.32
CA GLU A 56 32.09 3.07 0.25
C GLU A 56 30.97 3.96 0.83
N VAL A 57 29.72 3.60 0.54
CA VAL A 57 28.47 4.23 0.95
C VAL A 57 28.08 4.01 2.41
N LEU A 58 28.75 3.14 3.15
CA LEU A 58 28.42 2.86 4.55
C LEU A 58 28.91 3.96 5.52
N GLY A 59 29.73 4.90 5.06
CA GLY A 59 30.22 6.02 5.85
C GLY A 59 29.20 7.16 5.95
N LEU A 60 28.97 7.66 7.17
CA LEU A 60 28.24 8.90 7.41
C LEU A 60 29.19 10.09 7.19
N LYS A 61 29.34 10.51 5.93
CA LYS A 61 30.03 11.75 5.56
C LYS A 61 29.07 12.94 5.72
N LYS A 62 29.60 14.16 5.68
CA LYS A 62 28.73 15.35 5.58
C LYS A 62 27.89 15.23 4.29
N PRO A 63 26.56 15.34 4.37
CA PRO A 63 25.71 15.27 3.18
C PRO A 63 25.98 16.49 2.30
N ASP A 64 26.15 16.25 1.01
CA ASP A 64 26.23 17.31 0.01
C ASP A 64 24.81 17.57 -0.54
N ILE A 65 24.67 18.53 -1.43
CA ILE A 65 23.39 19.11 -1.79
C ILE A 65 22.43 18.09 -2.43
N ILE A 66 22.91 17.08 -3.15
CA ILE A 66 22.06 16.08 -3.80
C ILE A 66 21.46 15.14 -2.75
N SER A 67 22.23 14.71 -1.74
CA SER A 67 21.69 13.92 -0.62
C SER A 67 20.62 14.70 0.15
N LEU A 68 20.84 15.99 0.41
CA LEU A 68 19.86 16.83 1.09
C LEU A 68 18.58 17.00 0.26
N LEU A 69 18.72 17.21 -1.06
CA LEU A 69 17.58 17.28 -1.98
C LEU A 69 16.82 15.95 -2.04
N ALA A 70 17.50 14.81 -2.05
CA ALA A 70 16.88 13.50 -2.08
C ALA A 70 16.13 13.16 -0.79
N ALA A 71 16.72 13.50 0.36
CA ALA A 71 16.04 13.39 1.65
C ALA A 71 14.81 14.31 1.73
N GLY A 72 14.94 15.56 1.28
CA GLY A 72 13.83 16.53 1.22
C GLY A 72 12.70 16.08 0.29
N PHE A 73 13.03 15.57 -0.89
CA PHE A 73 12.07 14.96 -1.80
C PHE A 73 11.37 13.75 -1.16
N GLY A 74 12.11 12.92 -0.43
CA GLY A 74 11.55 11.82 0.35
C GLY A 74 10.48 12.31 1.33
N LEU A 75 10.76 13.38 2.08
CA LEU A 75 9.79 13.98 3.00
C LEU A 75 8.51 14.46 2.28
N VAL A 76 8.65 15.14 1.15
CA VAL A 76 7.50 15.58 0.34
C VAL A 76 6.70 14.39 -0.17
N MET A 77 7.37 13.37 -0.71
CA MET A 77 6.71 12.15 -1.16
C MET A 77 6.03 11.40 -0.02
N PHE A 78 6.61 11.43 1.18
CA PHE A 78 6.00 10.85 2.36
C PHE A 78 4.67 11.53 2.69
N VAL A 79 4.64 12.86 2.75
CA VAL A 79 3.40 13.61 3.00
C VAL A 79 2.36 13.33 1.89
N ASN A 80 2.79 13.36 0.64
CA ASN A 80 1.89 13.11 -0.48
C ASN A 80 1.31 11.68 -0.43
N HIS A 81 2.07 10.68 0.04
CA HIS A 81 1.60 9.29 0.17
C HIS A 81 0.41 9.17 1.13
N LEU A 82 0.29 10.08 2.10
CA LEU A 82 -0.80 10.05 3.08
C LEU A 82 -2.11 10.58 2.50
N ILE A 83 -2.01 11.52 1.56
CA ILE A 83 -3.16 12.28 1.05
C ILE A 83 -3.66 11.67 -0.27
N ILE A 84 -2.78 11.50 -1.25
CA ILE A 84 -3.15 11.17 -2.64
C ILE A 84 -3.93 9.85 -2.75
N PRO A 85 -3.49 8.73 -2.15
CA PRO A 85 -4.23 7.46 -2.23
C PRO A 85 -5.66 7.58 -1.69
N GLY A 86 -5.85 8.29 -0.58
CA GLY A 86 -7.17 8.50 0.03
C GLY A 86 -8.08 9.37 -0.83
N VAL A 87 -7.54 10.39 -1.51
CA VAL A 87 -8.30 11.21 -2.47
C VAL A 87 -8.75 10.38 -3.66
N ILE A 88 -7.88 9.56 -4.23
CA ILE A 88 -8.20 8.68 -5.37
C ILE A 88 -9.29 7.69 -4.99
N ALA A 89 -9.17 7.03 -3.83
CA ALA A 89 -10.17 6.08 -3.36
C ALA A 89 -11.54 6.74 -3.17
N LYS A 90 -11.61 7.91 -2.52
CA LYS A 90 -12.86 8.66 -2.34
C LYS A 90 -13.50 9.04 -3.67
N GLN A 91 -12.71 9.50 -4.64
CA GLN A 91 -13.23 9.86 -5.97
C GLN A 91 -13.78 8.63 -6.71
N GLN A 92 -13.10 7.49 -6.65
CA GLN A 92 -13.57 6.25 -7.29
C GLN A 92 -14.80 5.67 -6.61
N LEU A 93 -14.89 5.75 -5.27
CA LEU A 93 -16.06 5.35 -4.50
C LEU A 93 -17.26 6.24 -4.84
N LYS A 94 -17.08 7.56 -4.91
CA LYS A 94 -18.14 8.50 -5.31
C LYS A 94 -18.69 8.17 -6.70
N LYS A 95 -17.80 7.94 -7.68
CA LYS A 95 -18.20 7.50 -9.03
C LYS A 95 -18.93 6.15 -9.01
N THR A 96 -18.57 5.26 -8.10
CA THR A 96 -19.24 3.95 -7.97
C THR A 96 -20.62 4.09 -7.34
N ALA A 97 -20.81 5.01 -6.38
CA ALA A 97 -22.13 5.33 -5.83
C ALA A 97 -23.05 5.93 -6.90
N GLU A 98 -22.54 6.87 -7.69
CA GLU A 98 -23.31 7.54 -8.76
C GLU A 98 -23.73 6.61 -9.89
N ASN A 99 -22.84 5.69 -10.30
CA ASN A 99 -23.12 4.74 -11.40
C ASN A 99 -23.78 3.44 -10.90
N GLY A 100 -23.99 3.31 -9.59
CA GLY A 100 -24.36 2.05 -8.95
C GLY A 100 -23.19 1.06 -8.83
N LEU A 101 -23.28 0.20 -7.82
CA LEU A 101 -22.31 -0.87 -7.60
C LEU A 101 -22.21 -1.81 -8.82
N GLY A 102 -23.33 -2.04 -9.53
CA GLY A 102 -23.38 -2.96 -10.67
C GLY A 102 -23.21 -4.41 -10.22
N GLY A 103 -23.83 -5.35 -10.94
CA GLY A 103 -23.93 -6.74 -10.50
C GLY A 103 -25.01 -6.93 -9.41
N THR A 104 -25.74 -8.04 -9.51
CA THR A 104 -26.80 -8.40 -8.56
C THR A 104 -26.28 -9.20 -7.37
N ASP A 105 -25.05 -9.71 -7.45
CA ASP A 105 -24.42 -10.54 -6.43
C ASP A 105 -23.32 -9.80 -5.65
N GLU A 106 -23.18 -10.16 -4.38
CA GLU A 106 -22.23 -9.56 -3.42
C GLU A 106 -20.76 -9.77 -3.82
N GLU A 107 -20.45 -10.85 -4.55
CA GLU A 107 -19.09 -11.15 -5.02
C GLU A 107 -18.63 -10.13 -6.07
N SER A 108 -19.49 -9.82 -7.05
CA SER A 108 -19.22 -8.82 -8.08
C SER A 108 -18.99 -7.42 -7.49
N GLN A 109 -19.81 -7.03 -6.50
CA GLN A 109 -19.68 -5.75 -5.82
C GLN A 109 -18.36 -5.67 -5.02
N SER A 110 -18.04 -6.74 -4.28
CA SER A 110 -16.79 -6.85 -3.53
C SER A 110 -15.57 -6.78 -4.43
N PHE A 111 -15.60 -7.43 -5.59
CA PHE A 111 -14.53 -7.40 -6.57
C PHE A 111 -14.30 -5.98 -7.13
N LYS A 112 -15.39 -5.24 -7.43
CA LYS A 112 -15.30 -3.86 -7.90
C LYS A 112 -14.66 -2.94 -6.87
N VAL A 113 -15.08 -3.05 -5.60
CA VAL A 113 -14.52 -2.26 -4.50
C VAL A 113 -13.06 -2.65 -4.22
N ALA A 114 -12.71 -3.94 -4.33
CA ALA A 114 -11.32 -4.39 -4.25
C ALA A 114 -10.42 -3.76 -5.33
N GLY A 115 -10.93 -3.53 -6.54
CA GLY A 115 -10.21 -2.81 -7.59
C GLY A 115 -9.86 -1.35 -7.23
N ILE A 116 -10.72 -0.69 -6.46
CA ILE A 116 -10.44 0.66 -5.91
C ILE A 116 -9.28 0.57 -4.92
N TYR A 117 -9.31 -0.42 -4.02
CA TYR A 117 -8.21 -0.66 -3.07
C TYR A 117 -6.88 -0.91 -3.78
N GLN A 118 -6.89 -1.75 -4.82
CA GLN A 118 -5.70 -2.03 -5.62
C GLN A 118 -5.12 -0.75 -6.22
N THR A 119 -5.96 0.11 -6.80
CA THR A 119 -5.51 1.35 -7.43
C THR A 119 -4.83 2.28 -6.42
N GLN A 120 -5.46 2.53 -5.26
CA GLN A 120 -4.85 3.39 -4.24
C GLN A 120 -3.55 2.79 -3.68
N LEU A 121 -3.47 1.46 -3.56
CA LEU A 121 -2.27 0.77 -3.08
C LEU A 121 -1.11 0.95 -4.05
N ILE A 122 -1.33 0.75 -5.35
CA ILE A 122 -0.31 0.93 -6.39
C ILE A 122 0.22 2.36 -6.35
N VAL A 123 -0.68 3.35 -6.27
CA VAL A 123 -0.27 4.77 -6.18
C VAL A 123 0.54 5.03 -4.91
N ALA A 124 0.09 4.51 -3.76
CA ALA A 124 0.82 4.68 -2.49
C ALA A 124 2.24 4.09 -2.58
N LEU A 125 2.38 2.87 -3.11
CA LEU A 125 3.65 2.19 -3.24
C LEU A 125 4.58 2.88 -4.24
N ALA A 126 4.06 3.33 -5.39
CA ALA A 126 4.85 4.04 -6.40
C ALA A 126 5.47 5.34 -5.87
N MET A 127 4.78 6.04 -4.97
CA MET A 127 5.29 7.26 -4.35
C MET A 127 6.44 6.98 -3.37
N LEU A 128 6.30 5.93 -2.55
CA LEU A 128 7.37 5.48 -1.64
C LEU A 128 8.56 4.93 -2.43
N GLU A 129 8.30 4.19 -3.50
CA GLU A 129 9.31 3.67 -4.42
C GLU A 129 10.08 4.82 -5.08
N ALA A 130 9.41 5.85 -5.60
CA ALA A 130 10.06 7.01 -6.20
C ALA A 130 10.99 7.72 -5.21
N ALA A 131 10.56 7.88 -3.95
CA ALA A 131 11.39 8.42 -2.88
C ALA A 131 12.63 7.56 -2.61
N ALA A 132 12.46 6.24 -2.52
CA ALA A 132 13.56 5.31 -2.32
C ALA A 132 14.56 5.33 -3.49
N PHE A 133 14.07 5.27 -4.74
CA PHE A 133 14.91 5.32 -5.93
C PHE A 133 15.73 6.61 -6.01
N PHE A 134 15.12 7.77 -5.72
CA PHE A 134 15.87 9.02 -5.78
C PHE A 134 16.97 9.08 -4.70
N ASN A 135 16.71 8.54 -3.51
CA ASN A 135 17.75 8.40 -2.48
C ASN A 135 18.85 7.41 -2.90
N LEU A 136 18.53 6.32 -3.59
CA LEU A 136 19.53 5.41 -4.16
C LEU A 136 20.39 6.10 -5.23
N VAL A 137 19.80 6.97 -6.06
CA VAL A 137 20.56 7.78 -7.03
C VAL A 137 21.51 8.75 -6.30
N ALA A 138 21.03 9.45 -5.27
CA ALA A 138 21.89 10.34 -4.49
C ALA A 138 23.02 9.58 -3.77
N MET A 139 22.74 8.38 -3.25
CA MET A 139 23.72 7.46 -2.66
C MET A 139 24.79 7.04 -3.68
N LEU A 140 24.40 6.76 -4.93
CA LEU A 140 25.33 6.41 -6.00
C LEU A 140 26.30 7.57 -6.34
N VAL A 141 25.79 8.80 -6.35
CA VAL A 141 26.56 10.00 -6.73
C VAL A 141 27.49 10.46 -5.60
N GLU A 142 26.96 10.61 -4.39
CA GLU A 142 27.69 11.25 -3.28
C GLU A 142 28.29 10.27 -2.27
N LYS A 143 27.94 8.97 -2.40
CA LYS A 143 28.43 7.89 -1.53
C LYS A 143 28.18 8.16 -0.05
N ASN A 144 27.02 8.74 0.28
CA ASN A 144 26.64 9.09 1.65
C ASN A 144 25.65 8.07 2.23
N GLY A 145 25.96 7.55 3.43
CA GLY A 145 25.11 6.59 4.14
C GLY A 145 23.77 7.13 4.65
N LEU A 146 23.58 8.46 4.71
CA LEU A 146 22.29 9.05 5.08
C LEU A 146 21.17 8.56 4.17
N ASN A 147 21.40 8.55 2.86
CA ASN A 147 20.40 8.12 1.88
C ASN A 147 20.02 6.65 2.04
N LEU A 148 20.96 5.81 2.50
CA LEU A 148 20.67 4.40 2.80
C LEU A 148 19.66 4.27 3.95
N ILE A 149 19.79 5.08 5.00
CA ILE A 149 18.82 5.11 6.11
C ILE A 149 17.44 5.47 5.58
N VAL A 150 17.35 6.50 4.73
CA VAL A 150 16.09 6.94 4.12
C VAL A 150 15.47 5.82 3.28
N VAL A 151 16.26 5.13 2.45
CA VAL A 151 15.80 3.98 1.64
C VAL A 151 15.24 2.85 2.52
N VAL A 152 15.93 2.51 3.61
CA VAL A 152 15.47 1.47 4.55
C VAL A 152 14.14 1.85 5.20
N VAL A 153 13.96 3.13 5.56
CA VAL A 153 12.68 3.64 6.08
C VAL A 153 11.58 3.48 5.04
N PHE A 154 11.79 3.87 3.78
CA PHE A 154 10.78 3.73 2.73
C PHE A 154 10.44 2.28 2.41
N LEU A 155 11.43 1.38 2.34
CA LEU A 155 11.19 -0.06 2.19
C LEU A 155 10.35 -0.61 3.36
N SER A 156 10.63 -0.17 4.58
CA SER A 156 9.85 -0.56 5.75
C SER A 156 8.40 -0.08 5.66
N LEU A 157 8.17 1.16 5.18
CA LEU A 157 6.83 1.70 4.94
C LEU A 157 6.09 0.91 3.84
N MET A 158 6.77 0.52 2.76
CA MET A 158 6.19 -0.33 1.72
C MET A 158 5.77 -1.69 2.30
N LEU A 159 6.61 -2.29 3.17
CA LEU A 159 6.29 -3.55 3.84
C LEU A 159 5.09 -3.42 4.79
N MET A 160 4.98 -2.31 5.53
CA MET A 160 3.79 -2.06 6.38
C MET A 160 2.50 -1.95 5.58
N LYS A 161 2.58 -1.50 4.32
CA LYS A 161 1.46 -1.39 3.37
C LYS A 161 1.13 -2.70 2.66
N PHE A 162 1.83 -3.80 2.94
CA PHE A 162 1.62 -5.07 2.26
C PHE A 162 0.15 -5.55 2.30
N PRO A 163 -0.44 -5.93 1.15
CA PRO A 163 -1.85 -6.29 1.05
C PRO A 163 -2.09 -7.71 1.57
N THR A 164 -2.40 -7.80 2.86
CA THR A 164 -2.88 -9.04 3.49
C THR A 164 -4.38 -9.22 3.26
N ARG A 165 -4.85 -10.46 3.13
CA ARG A 165 -6.28 -10.80 2.98
C ARG A 165 -7.15 -10.10 4.02
N THR A 166 -6.72 -10.10 5.28
CA THR A 166 -7.41 -9.42 6.38
C THR A 166 -7.58 -7.92 6.10
N LYS A 167 -6.50 -7.16 5.89
CA LYS A 167 -6.58 -5.72 5.61
C LYS A 167 -7.50 -5.37 4.43
N VAL A 168 -7.41 -6.13 3.33
CA VAL A 168 -8.21 -5.86 2.12
C VAL A 168 -9.68 -6.16 2.37
N SER A 169 -10.00 -7.32 2.95
CA SER A 169 -11.39 -7.71 3.24
C SER A 169 -12.09 -6.74 4.19
N TRP A 170 -11.43 -6.35 5.28
CA TRP A 170 -11.96 -5.34 6.21
C TRP A 170 -12.26 -4.02 5.51
N TRP A 171 -11.33 -3.54 4.69
CA TRP A 171 -11.52 -2.29 3.97
C TRP A 171 -12.68 -2.37 2.96
N VAL A 172 -12.80 -3.49 2.24
CA VAL A 172 -13.88 -3.69 1.26
C VAL A 172 -15.25 -3.76 1.95
N GLN A 173 -15.37 -4.51 3.04
CA GLN A 173 -16.61 -4.63 3.80
C GLN A 173 -17.08 -3.28 4.39
N ASP A 174 -16.14 -2.50 4.94
CA ASP A 174 -16.39 -1.15 5.45
C ASP A 174 -17.01 -0.26 4.35
N ARG A 175 -16.43 -0.27 3.15
CA ARG A 175 -16.91 0.55 2.03
C ARG A 175 -18.19 0.05 1.39
N LEU A 176 -18.42 -1.26 1.32
CA LEU A 176 -19.71 -1.80 0.86
C LEU A 176 -20.84 -1.40 1.81
N THR A 177 -20.57 -1.43 3.12
CA THR A 177 -21.55 -1.00 4.13
C THR A 177 -21.88 0.48 4.01
N GLU A 178 -20.89 1.32 3.71
CA GLU A 178 -21.11 2.75 3.43
C GLU A 178 -21.92 3.01 2.15
N LEU A 179 -21.70 2.21 1.10
CA LEU A 179 -22.37 2.39 -0.21
C LEU A 179 -23.81 1.89 -0.25
N ASN A 180 -24.19 1.00 0.66
CA ASN A 180 -25.55 0.46 0.78
C ASN A 180 -26.47 1.26 1.72
N LYS A 181 -25.94 2.30 2.38
CA LYS A 181 -26.73 3.26 3.18
C LYS A 181 -27.31 4.36 2.30
#